data_AF-A0A7Z9VLV3-F1
#
_entry.id   AF-A0A7Z9VLV3-F1
#
_cell.length_a   1.000
_cell.length_b   1.000
_cell.length_c   1.000
_cell.angle_alpha   90.00
_cell.angle_beta   90.00
_cell.angle_gamma   90.00
#
_symmetry.space_group_name_H-M   'P 1'
#
loop_
_entity.id
_entity.type
_entity.pdbx_description
1 polymer ?
#
loop_
_entity_poly.entity_id
_entity_poly.type
_entity_poly.pdbx_seq_one_letter_code
_entity_poly.pdbx_strand_id
1 'polypeptide(L)'
;MAKIPQDIVDRVRDTADIVDVVSQYVDLKHRGANYFGLCPFHGEKTPSFSVAPAKQIYHCFGCSTGGNVFSFLMEYQKVSFPEAVKTLADRYNIPIQYEEGEGGSELFSSLYELHNIAVKLYQDNLFSQRGESALAYLTDRGLTEDILKQFKVGFAMDSWDQLVKQCTGKGFTKSHINQSGLFTQSEKGTFDRFRSRVMFPIFHPSGKPIAFGGRIFGVEDPAKYLNSPETPLYKKSDVFYGLQASRDAIRKTGFAVLVEGYMDFLQLYQAGIHPLVAVSGTAFTQRHALALSRITQKVVLLYDGDNAGGNAAIRTGWVLLKAGLEPTIVRPPGDQDPDDWVRAVGRNDVLSAIESPTSFLDFHLEFHSGKSLEGAERRQYILDLMREIRSIQDGIVRNDLVRILSEKLMVDEHDLVRVMKSQRVNPVQYPDQTDQGDEIPKFTSIADRAQIELLQLLALEEQSTRQYVQENISLALFTTPLLKKVAGFLLDEKLSVESSAIIEYFQDKHERDSVAQILF
;
A
#
# COMPACT_ATOMS: atom_id res chain seq x y z
N MET A 1 -23.59 -29.00 -3.96
CA MET A 1 -23.69 -27.54 -4.17
C MET A 1 -22.28 -26.98 -4.16
N ALA A 2 -21.93 -26.11 -5.11
CA ALA A 2 -20.62 -25.46 -5.13
C ALA A 2 -20.40 -24.73 -3.80
N LYS A 3 -19.32 -25.08 -3.08
CA LYS A 3 -18.99 -24.51 -1.78
C LYS A 3 -18.37 -23.13 -2.03
N ILE A 4 -18.90 -22.08 -1.42
CA ILE A 4 -18.23 -20.78 -1.47
C ILE A 4 -16.92 -20.92 -0.69
N PRO A 5 -15.77 -20.57 -1.29
CA PRO A 5 -14.49 -20.67 -0.61
C PRO A 5 -14.51 -19.93 0.72
N GLN A 6 -13.92 -20.53 1.77
CA GLN A 6 -13.98 -19.97 3.12
C GLN A 6 -13.25 -18.61 3.19
N ASP A 7 -12.24 -18.38 2.35
CA ASP A 7 -11.58 -17.09 2.22
C ASP A 7 -12.51 -16.02 1.66
N ILE A 8 -13.39 -16.37 0.72
CA ILE A 8 -14.43 -15.46 0.23
C ILE A 8 -15.43 -15.18 1.34
N VAL A 9 -15.87 -16.21 2.07
CA VAL A 9 -16.74 -16.05 3.25
C VAL A 9 -16.09 -15.12 4.29
N ASP A 10 -14.81 -15.32 4.58
CA ASP A 10 -14.08 -14.56 5.58
C ASP A 10 -13.80 -13.13 5.10
N ARG A 11 -13.43 -12.93 3.83
CA ARG A 11 -13.29 -11.60 3.22
C ARG A 11 -14.60 -10.84 3.25
N VAL A 12 -15.71 -11.51 2.92
CA VAL A 12 -17.04 -10.91 2.99
C VAL A 12 -17.38 -10.57 4.44
N ARG A 13 -17.11 -11.46 5.41
CA ARG A 13 -17.34 -11.20 6.84
C ARG A 13 -16.55 -10.01 7.35
N ASP A 14 -15.27 -9.94 6.98
CA ASP A 14 -14.34 -8.92 7.45
C ASP A 14 -14.59 -7.56 6.78
N THR A 15 -15.16 -7.56 5.56
CA THR A 15 -15.52 -6.34 4.83
C THR A 15 -16.90 -5.81 5.24
N ALA A 16 -17.83 -6.70 5.59
CA ALA A 16 -19.20 -6.35 5.90
C ALA A 16 -19.35 -5.82 7.32
N ASP A 17 -19.38 -4.49 7.48
CA ASP A 17 -19.70 -3.88 8.77
C ASP A 17 -21.15 -4.18 9.15
N ILE A 18 -21.34 -4.84 10.29
CA ILE A 18 -22.66 -5.22 10.75
C ILE A 18 -23.58 -4.01 10.97
N VAL A 19 -23.04 -2.85 11.37
CA VAL A 19 -23.86 -1.64 11.56
C VAL A 19 -24.38 -1.17 10.21
N ASP A 20 -23.53 -1.12 9.20
CA ASP A 20 -23.89 -0.66 7.85
C ASP A 20 -24.92 -1.61 7.23
N VAL A 21 -24.73 -2.92 7.39
CA VAL A 21 -25.65 -3.92 6.85
C VAL A 21 -27.01 -3.85 7.54
N VAL A 22 -27.04 -3.78 8.87
CA VAL A 22 -28.30 -3.77 9.63
C VAL A 22 -29.06 -2.45 9.47
N SER A 23 -28.34 -1.32 9.40
CA SER A 23 -28.95 0.02 9.27
C SER A 23 -29.74 0.20 7.98
N GLN A 24 -29.58 -0.69 6.99
CA GLN A 24 -30.43 -0.70 5.79
C GLN A 24 -31.85 -1.22 6.03
N TYR A 25 -32.06 -1.94 7.13
CA TYR A 25 -33.32 -2.63 7.41
C TYR A 25 -33.96 -2.16 8.72
N VAL A 26 -33.14 -1.66 9.65
CA VAL A 26 -33.57 -1.25 10.98
C VAL A 26 -33.08 0.16 11.23
N ASP A 27 -34.00 1.05 11.64
CA ASP A 27 -33.65 2.39 12.11
C ASP A 27 -32.90 2.29 13.44
N LEU A 28 -31.57 2.33 13.36
CA LEU A 28 -30.67 2.23 14.49
C LEU A 28 -30.33 3.61 15.05
N LYS A 29 -30.46 3.77 16.37
CA LYS A 29 -30.03 4.96 17.11
C LYS A 29 -28.84 4.63 18.00
N HIS A 30 -27.80 5.43 17.90
CA HIS A 30 -26.60 5.28 18.72
C HIS A 30 -26.90 5.54 20.21
N ARG A 31 -26.50 4.61 21.10
CA ARG A 31 -26.61 4.74 22.56
C ARG A 31 -25.42 4.06 23.25
N GLY A 32 -24.52 4.86 23.81
CA GLY A 32 -23.31 4.35 24.45
C GLY A 32 -22.34 3.78 23.43
N ALA A 33 -21.88 2.53 23.63
CA ALA A 33 -20.97 1.85 22.70
C ALA A 33 -21.70 1.06 21.59
N ASN A 34 -23.03 0.99 21.64
CA ASN A 34 -23.86 0.15 20.77
C ASN A 34 -24.93 0.99 20.05
N TYR A 35 -25.57 0.38 19.07
CA TYR A 35 -26.72 0.93 18.36
C TYR A 35 -27.98 0.17 18.74
N PHE A 36 -29.10 0.87 18.89
CA PHE A 36 -30.37 0.27 19.29
C PHE A 36 -31.51 0.61 18.33
N GLY A 37 -32.34 -0.38 18.01
CA GLY A 37 -33.54 -0.24 17.18
C GLY A 37 -34.66 -1.16 17.64
N LEU A 38 -35.79 -1.12 16.94
CA LEU A 38 -36.85 -2.13 17.09
C LEU A 38 -36.37 -3.42 16.42
N CYS A 39 -36.64 -4.56 17.06
CA CYS A 39 -36.27 -5.85 16.50
C CYS A 39 -37.04 -6.13 15.21
N PRO A 40 -36.35 -6.50 14.12
CA PRO A 40 -37.03 -6.88 12.88
C PRO A 40 -37.62 -8.29 12.92
N PHE A 41 -37.30 -9.09 13.94
CA PHE A 41 -37.66 -10.51 14.02
C PHE A 41 -38.89 -10.80 14.89
N HIS A 42 -39.33 -9.83 15.69
CA HIS A 42 -40.55 -9.94 16.48
C HIS A 42 -41.17 -8.56 16.70
N GLY A 43 -42.48 -8.51 16.89
CA GLY A 43 -43.19 -7.25 17.12
C GLY A 43 -43.00 -6.74 18.54
N GLU A 44 -42.40 -5.54 18.67
CA GLU A 44 -42.26 -4.84 19.94
C GLU A 44 -42.48 -3.32 19.78
N LYS A 45 -42.76 -2.63 20.89
CA LYS A 45 -42.93 -1.16 20.92
C LYS A 45 -41.71 -0.43 21.51
N THR A 46 -40.83 -1.15 22.19
CA THR A 46 -39.66 -0.61 22.87
C THR A 46 -38.39 -1.16 22.21
N PRO A 47 -37.41 -0.33 21.83
CA PRO A 47 -36.18 -0.82 21.20
C PRO A 47 -35.41 -1.81 22.08
N SER A 48 -35.37 -3.09 21.68
CA SER A 48 -34.56 -4.11 22.37
C SER A 48 -33.47 -4.72 21.49
N PHE A 49 -33.41 -4.33 20.22
CA PHE A 49 -32.43 -4.83 19.26
C PHE A 49 -31.13 -4.02 19.34
N SER A 50 -30.05 -4.65 19.80
CA SER A 50 -28.72 -4.04 19.98
C SER A 50 -27.74 -4.53 18.93
N VAL A 51 -26.99 -3.62 18.31
CA VAL A 51 -25.85 -3.91 17.44
C VAL A 51 -24.57 -3.39 18.10
N ALA A 52 -23.57 -4.26 18.25
CA ALA A 52 -22.30 -3.95 18.89
C ALA A 52 -21.18 -3.89 17.83
N PRO A 53 -20.78 -2.68 17.37
CA PRO A 53 -19.84 -2.51 16.27
C PRO A 53 -18.46 -3.13 16.58
N ALA A 54 -17.96 -2.94 17.79
CA ALA A 54 -16.65 -3.45 18.22
C ALA A 54 -16.57 -4.98 18.20
N LYS A 55 -17.72 -5.66 18.34
CA LYS A 55 -17.82 -7.12 18.36
C LYS A 55 -18.31 -7.70 17.03
N GLN A 56 -18.78 -6.84 16.11
CA GLN A 56 -19.42 -7.23 14.85
C GLN A 56 -20.57 -8.25 15.03
N ILE A 57 -21.39 -8.04 16.07
CA ILE A 57 -22.57 -8.88 16.40
C ILE A 57 -23.81 -8.04 16.69
N TYR A 58 -24.97 -8.66 16.54
CA TYR A 58 -26.25 -8.15 17.02
C TYR A 58 -26.85 -9.09 18.07
N HIS A 59 -27.69 -8.54 18.95
CA HIS A 59 -28.48 -9.29 19.90
C HIS A 59 -29.77 -8.53 20.24
N CYS A 60 -30.90 -9.22 20.20
CA CYS A 60 -32.18 -8.70 20.65
C CYS A 60 -32.47 -9.16 22.09
N PHE A 61 -32.65 -8.22 23.01
CA PHE A 61 -32.97 -8.52 24.41
C PHE A 61 -34.44 -8.94 24.62
N GLY A 62 -35.33 -8.72 23.65
CA GLY A 62 -36.73 -9.15 23.71
C GLY A 62 -36.93 -10.62 23.31
N CYS A 63 -36.39 -11.04 22.16
CA CYS A 63 -36.58 -12.38 21.60
C CYS A 63 -35.34 -13.28 21.64
N SER A 64 -34.23 -12.80 22.21
CA SER A 64 -32.95 -13.52 22.34
C SER A 64 -32.26 -13.90 21.02
N THR A 65 -32.77 -13.43 19.88
CA THR A 65 -32.12 -13.64 18.59
C THR A 65 -30.83 -12.84 18.51
N GLY A 66 -29.73 -13.47 18.12
CA GLY A 66 -28.43 -12.83 18.00
C GLY A 66 -27.51 -13.56 17.04
N GLY A 67 -26.46 -12.86 16.59
CA GLY A 67 -25.43 -13.44 15.74
C GLY A 67 -24.62 -12.37 15.00
N ASN A 68 -24.08 -12.75 13.85
CA ASN A 68 -23.24 -11.89 13.01
C ASN A 68 -24.01 -11.35 11.80
N VAL A 69 -23.29 -10.67 10.90
CA VAL A 69 -23.84 -10.07 9.68
C VAL A 69 -24.52 -11.08 8.75
N PHE A 70 -24.00 -12.31 8.64
CA PHE A 70 -24.61 -13.36 7.82
C PHE A 70 -25.89 -13.88 8.45
N SER A 71 -25.85 -14.19 9.76
CA SER A 71 -27.04 -14.71 10.44
C SER A 71 -28.15 -13.68 10.50
N PHE A 72 -27.83 -12.38 10.55
CA PHE A 72 -28.81 -11.31 10.40
C PHE A 72 -29.53 -11.40 9.04
N LEU A 73 -28.79 -11.45 7.94
CA LEU A 73 -29.37 -11.51 6.60
C LEU A 73 -30.14 -12.80 6.34
N MET A 74 -29.62 -13.93 6.80
CA MET A 74 -30.31 -15.22 6.72
C MET A 74 -31.67 -15.14 7.42
N GLU A 75 -31.70 -14.60 8.64
CA GLU A 75 -32.92 -14.53 9.43
C GLU A 75 -33.89 -13.46 8.90
N TYR A 76 -33.38 -12.34 8.39
CA TYR A 76 -34.19 -11.22 7.90
C TYR A 76 -34.77 -11.50 6.50
N GLN A 77 -33.93 -11.95 5.57
CA GLN A 77 -34.32 -12.19 4.18
C GLN A 77 -34.81 -13.63 3.94
N LYS A 78 -34.72 -14.51 4.95
CA LYS A 78 -35.06 -15.94 4.84
C LYS A 78 -34.27 -16.65 3.73
N VAL A 79 -33.00 -16.29 3.60
CA VAL A 79 -32.07 -16.85 2.62
C VAL A 79 -31.08 -17.82 3.27
N SER A 80 -30.55 -18.74 2.49
CA SER A 80 -29.51 -19.67 2.93
C SER A 80 -28.17 -18.97 3.18
N PHE A 81 -27.26 -19.62 3.91
CA PHE A 81 -25.92 -19.05 4.17
C PHE A 81 -25.13 -18.71 2.89
N PRO A 82 -25.07 -19.56 1.85
CA PRO A 82 -24.40 -19.22 0.61
C PRO A 82 -25.03 -18.00 -0.10
N GLU A 83 -26.35 -17.87 -0.07
CA GLU A 83 -27.07 -16.72 -0.62
C GLU A 83 -26.74 -15.45 0.17
N ALA A 84 -26.71 -15.51 1.50
CA ALA A 84 -26.32 -14.37 2.34
C ALA A 84 -24.87 -13.92 2.06
N VAL A 85 -23.95 -14.87 1.89
CA VAL A 85 -22.56 -14.58 1.51
C VAL A 85 -22.52 -13.94 0.12
N LYS A 86 -23.28 -14.44 -0.84
CA LYS A 86 -23.37 -13.87 -2.19
C LYS A 86 -23.95 -12.46 -2.19
N THR A 87 -25.05 -12.22 -1.48
CA THR A 87 -25.67 -10.90 -1.36
C THR A 87 -24.69 -9.86 -0.80
N LEU A 88 -23.89 -10.25 0.20
CA LEU A 88 -22.87 -9.36 0.74
C LEU A 88 -21.66 -9.24 -0.19
N ALA A 89 -21.22 -10.33 -0.82
CA ALA A 89 -20.11 -10.29 -1.78
C ALA A 89 -20.42 -9.36 -2.97
N ASP A 90 -21.60 -9.50 -3.57
CA ASP A 90 -22.08 -8.63 -4.64
C ASP A 90 -22.15 -7.17 -4.17
N ARG A 91 -22.66 -6.94 -2.95
CA ARG A 91 -22.74 -5.59 -2.35
C ARG A 91 -21.37 -4.95 -2.15
N TYR A 92 -20.39 -5.72 -1.73
CA TYR A 92 -19.03 -5.24 -1.47
C TYR A 92 -18.09 -5.38 -2.68
N ASN A 93 -18.62 -5.75 -3.85
CA ASN A 93 -17.87 -6.02 -5.07
C ASN A 93 -16.72 -7.02 -4.85
N ILE A 94 -16.97 -8.06 -4.06
CA ILE A 94 -16.05 -9.17 -3.82
C ILE A 94 -16.40 -10.27 -4.83
N PRO A 95 -15.55 -10.51 -5.85
CA PRO A 95 -15.84 -11.54 -6.85
C PRO A 95 -15.84 -12.93 -6.20
N ILE A 96 -16.94 -13.65 -6.33
CA ILE A 96 -17.03 -15.05 -5.88
C ILE A 96 -16.54 -15.93 -7.02
N GLN A 97 -15.32 -16.44 -6.88
CA GLN A 97 -14.86 -17.58 -7.67
C GLN A 97 -15.27 -18.84 -6.92
N TYR A 98 -16.13 -19.66 -7.51
CA TYR A 98 -16.48 -20.95 -6.92
C TYR A 98 -15.32 -21.92 -7.15
N GLU A 99 -14.70 -22.43 -6.09
CA GLU A 99 -13.69 -23.48 -6.21
C GLU A 99 -14.34 -24.88 -6.19
N GLU A 100 -13.95 -25.71 -7.13
CA GLU A 100 -13.92 -27.16 -6.94
C GLU A 100 -12.71 -27.50 -6.05
N GLY A 101 -12.91 -27.64 -4.73
CA GLY A 101 -11.90 -28.23 -3.83
C GLY A 101 -11.85 -27.71 -2.39
N GLU A 102 -11.38 -28.54 -1.46
CA GLU A 102 -11.28 -28.27 0.00
C GLU A 102 -10.03 -27.45 0.41
N GLY A 103 -9.13 -27.10 -0.52
CA GLY A 103 -7.79 -26.57 -0.22
C GLY A 103 -7.66 -25.07 0.07
N GLY A 104 -8.58 -24.21 -0.39
CA GLY A 104 -8.47 -22.75 -0.23
C GLY A 104 -8.47 -22.29 1.23
N SER A 105 -9.33 -22.87 2.08
CA SER A 105 -9.43 -22.48 3.50
C SER A 105 -8.17 -22.77 4.32
N GLU A 106 -7.47 -23.87 4.02
CA GLU A 106 -6.26 -24.29 4.72
C GLU A 106 -5.05 -23.43 4.34
N LEU A 107 -4.99 -23.02 3.06
CA LEU A 107 -3.94 -22.13 2.58
C LEU A 107 -3.98 -20.80 3.34
N PHE A 108 -5.13 -20.11 3.35
CA PHE A 108 -5.25 -18.81 4.03
C PHE A 108 -4.97 -18.90 5.53
N SER A 109 -5.48 -19.93 6.23
CA SER A 109 -5.18 -20.10 7.67
C SER A 109 -3.68 -20.28 7.91
N SER A 110 -3.01 -21.08 7.07
CA SER A 110 -1.56 -21.29 7.14
C SER A 110 -0.77 -20.02 6.82
N LEU A 111 -1.21 -19.23 5.83
CA LEU A 111 -0.56 -17.96 5.50
C LEU A 111 -0.69 -16.95 6.66
N TYR A 112 -1.86 -16.85 7.30
CA TYR A 112 -2.02 -16.01 8.49
C TYR A 112 -1.17 -16.50 9.66
N GLU A 113 -1.06 -17.80 9.86
CA GLU A 113 -0.21 -18.36 10.91
C GLU A 113 1.27 -18.03 10.68
N LEU A 114 1.76 -18.19 9.44
CA LEU A 114 3.13 -17.79 9.06
C LEU A 114 3.38 -16.31 9.36
N HIS A 115 2.45 -15.42 9.00
CA HIS A 115 2.57 -13.99 9.28
C HIS A 115 2.55 -13.69 10.79
N ASN A 116 1.73 -14.38 11.58
CA ASN A 116 1.72 -14.23 13.03
C ASN A 116 3.04 -14.68 13.66
N ILE A 117 3.62 -15.80 13.19
CA ILE A 117 4.94 -16.26 13.63
C ILE A 117 6.00 -15.22 13.29
N ALA A 118 5.98 -14.67 12.07
CA ALA A 118 6.93 -13.65 11.63
C ALA A 118 6.80 -12.36 12.44
N VAL A 119 5.58 -11.86 12.68
CA VAL A 119 5.34 -10.68 13.52
C VAL A 119 5.94 -10.88 14.91
N LYS A 120 5.66 -12.03 15.53
CA LYS A 120 6.18 -12.33 16.87
C LYS A 120 7.72 -12.41 16.85
N LEU A 121 8.30 -13.14 15.91
CA LEU A 121 9.75 -13.28 15.78
C LEU A 121 10.42 -11.91 15.63
N TYR A 122 9.96 -11.09 14.70
CA TYR A 122 10.59 -9.80 14.45
C TYR A 122 10.40 -8.82 15.61
N GLN A 123 9.24 -8.84 16.28
CA GLN A 123 9.03 -8.02 17.47
C GLN A 123 9.95 -8.47 18.62
N ASP A 124 10.03 -9.77 18.90
CA ASP A 124 10.92 -10.35 19.91
C ASP A 124 12.40 -10.00 19.60
N ASN A 125 12.79 -10.06 18.33
CA ASN A 125 14.14 -9.67 17.90
C ASN A 125 14.47 -8.21 18.20
N LEU A 126 13.55 -7.27 17.95
CA LEU A 126 13.77 -5.84 18.16
C LEU A 126 14.03 -5.51 19.64
N PHE A 127 13.29 -6.16 20.55
CA PHE A 127 13.44 -5.98 21.99
C PHE A 127 14.47 -6.95 22.63
N SER A 128 15.18 -7.73 21.83
CA SER A 128 16.27 -8.59 22.30
C SER A 128 17.59 -7.80 22.37
N GLN A 129 18.58 -8.37 23.07
CA GLN A 129 19.94 -7.80 23.11
C GLN A 129 20.55 -7.62 21.70
N ARG A 130 20.21 -8.49 20.74
CA ARG A 130 20.71 -8.38 19.36
C ARG A 130 20.02 -7.29 18.55
N GLY A 131 18.85 -6.81 19.00
CA GLY A 131 18.09 -5.72 18.39
C GLY A 131 18.39 -4.35 18.98
N GLU A 132 19.24 -4.25 20.01
CA GLU A 132 19.48 -3.01 20.77
C GLU A 132 19.87 -1.83 19.88
N SER A 133 20.73 -2.04 18.88
CA SER A 133 21.12 -0.99 17.93
C SER A 133 19.97 -0.54 17.02
N ALA A 134 19.11 -1.45 16.58
CA ALA A 134 17.93 -1.13 15.78
C ALA A 134 16.87 -0.40 16.60
N LEU A 135 16.68 -0.80 17.86
CA LEU A 135 15.79 -0.12 18.80
C LEU A 135 16.31 1.29 19.13
N ALA A 136 17.61 1.44 19.39
CA ALA A 136 18.23 2.74 19.62
C ALA A 136 18.07 3.65 18.40
N TYR A 137 18.24 3.12 17.19
CA TYR A 137 18.00 3.86 15.95
C TYR A 137 16.55 4.37 15.82
N LEU A 138 15.54 3.55 16.16
CA LEU A 138 14.14 3.98 16.12
C LEU A 138 13.81 5.00 17.22
N THR A 139 14.44 4.84 18.38
CA THR A 139 14.28 5.76 19.51
C THR A 139 14.94 7.11 19.22
N ASP A 140 16.12 7.14 18.57
CA ASP A 140 16.79 8.35 18.09
C ASP A 140 15.97 9.07 17.01
N ARG A 141 15.23 8.29 16.19
CA ARG A 141 14.20 8.83 15.30
C ARG A 141 12.97 9.37 16.02
N GLY A 142 12.87 9.22 17.34
CA GLY A 142 11.79 9.78 18.15
C GLY A 142 10.60 8.85 18.37
N LEU A 143 10.65 7.60 17.90
CA LEU A 143 9.59 6.63 18.16
C LEU A 143 9.71 6.05 19.58
N THR A 144 8.60 6.06 20.30
CA THR A 144 8.48 5.47 21.64
C THR A 144 8.29 3.97 21.55
N GLU A 145 8.76 3.24 22.57
CA GLU A 145 8.53 1.79 22.66
C GLU A 145 7.04 1.41 22.62
N ASP A 146 6.16 2.25 23.17
CA ASP A 146 4.71 1.99 23.16
C ASP A 146 4.15 1.95 21.75
N ILE A 147 4.57 2.88 20.88
CA ILE A 147 4.19 2.88 19.46
C ILE A 147 4.81 1.70 18.72
N LEU A 148 6.08 1.40 18.98
CA LEU A 148 6.73 0.23 18.40
C LEU A 148 6.00 -1.07 18.79
N LYS A 149 5.55 -1.19 20.04
CA LYS A 149 4.77 -2.33 20.54
C LYS A 149 3.36 -2.37 19.94
N GLN A 150 2.68 -1.23 19.89
CA GLN A 150 1.31 -1.10 19.38
C GLN A 150 1.22 -1.51 17.90
N PHE A 151 2.15 -1.05 17.07
CA PHE A 151 2.19 -1.36 15.63
C PHE A 151 3.02 -2.60 15.31
N LYS A 152 3.52 -3.28 16.35
CA LYS A 152 4.33 -4.49 16.26
C LYS A 152 5.55 -4.33 15.34
N VAL A 153 6.15 -3.14 15.35
CA VAL A 153 7.41 -2.89 14.66
C VAL A 153 8.45 -3.87 15.20
N GLY A 154 9.23 -4.44 14.29
CA GLY A 154 10.18 -5.50 14.60
C GLY A 154 11.52 -5.32 13.90
N PHE A 155 12.37 -6.32 14.04
CA PHE A 155 13.68 -6.38 13.41
C PHE A 155 13.94 -7.77 12.82
N ALA A 156 14.21 -7.81 11.51
CA ALA A 156 14.77 -9.00 10.87
C ALA A 156 16.29 -8.94 11.02
N MET A 157 16.86 -9.89 11.75
CA MET A 157 18.31 -9.99 11.91
C MET A 157 19.03 -10.20 10.58
N ASP A 158 20.33 -9.98 10.56
CA ASP A 158 21.20 -10.42 9.47
C ASP A 158 21.39 -11.95 9.52
N SER A 159 20.35 -12.68 9.10
CA SER A 159 20.33 -14.14 9.08
C SER A 159 19.52 -14.65 7.91
N TRP A 160 20.01 -15.71 7.28
CA TRP A 160 19.39 -16.34 6.11
C TRP A 160 18.19 -17.23 6.44
N ASP A 161 18.01 -17.65 7.69
CA ASP A 161 17.09 -18.74 8.05
C ASP A 161 16.39 -18.59 9.40
N GLN A 162 16.34 -17.38 9.98
CA GLN A 162 15.72 -17.17 11.32
C GLN A 162 14.23 -17.55 11.32
N LEU A 163 13.47 -17.14 10.31
CA LEU A 163 12.05 -17.46 10.17
C LEU A 163 11.88 -18.90 9.68
N VAL A 164 12.74 -19.38 8.78
CA VAL A 164 12.74 -20.78 8.34
C VAL A 164 12.84 -21.73 9.54
N LYS A 165 13.78 -21.47 10.46
CA LYS A 165 13.95 -22.23 11.70
C LYS A 165 12.72 -22.17 12.59
N GLN A 166 12.08 -21.00 12.72
CA GLN A 166 10.84 -20.85 13.51
C GLN A 166 9.62 -21.58 12.92
N CYS A 167 9.61 -21.81 11.60
CA CYS A 167 8.52 -22.49 10.90
C CYS A 167 8.76 -23.99 10.68
N THR A 168 9.99 -24.45 10.88
CA THR A 168 10.37 -25.86 10.68
C THR A 168 9.64 -26.75 11.69
N GLY A 169 9.06 -27.86 11.20
CA GLY A 169 8.32 -28.81 12.04
C GLY A 169 6.88 -28.39 12.39
N LYS A 170 6.39 -27.25 11.88
CA LYS A 170 5.02 -26.75 12.15
C LYS A 170 3.97 -27.14 11.11
N GLY A 171 4.30 -28.05 10.20
CA GLY A 171 3.34 -28.58 9.21
C GLY A 171 3.10 -27.67 7.99
N PHE A 172 3.88 -26.61 7.78
CA PHE A 172 3.75 -25.78 6.58
C PHE A 172 4.21 -26.50 5.32
N THR A 173 3.37 -26.50 4.29
CA THR A 173 3.69 -27.07 2.98
C THR A 173 4.58 -26.13 2.17
N LYS A 174 5.23 -26.65 1.12
CA LYS A 174 5.98 -25.82 0.16
C LYS A 174 5.11 -24.73 -0.48
N SER A 175 3.81 -25.01 -0.68
CA SER A 175 2.84 -24.05 -1.18
C SER A 175 2.64 -22.88 -0.22
N HIS A 176 2.48 -23.15 1.09
CA HIS A 176 2.33 -22.11 2.11
C HIS A 176 3.55 -21.19 2.15
N ILE A 177 4.75 -21.77 2.11
CA ILE A 177 6.01 -21.02 2.09
C ILE A 177 6.09 -20.11 0.87
N ASN A 178 5.82 -20.64 -0.33
CA ASN A 178 5.93 -19.88 -1.58
C ASN A 178 4.92 -18.75 -1.72
N GLN A 179 3.68 -18.99 -1.27
CA GLN A 179 2.61 -18.02 -1.42
C GLN A 179 2.58 -16.98 -0.28
N SER A 180 3.38 -17.15 0.77
CA SER A 180 3.43 -16.21 1.90
C SER A 180 4.12 -14.89 1.57
N GLY A 181 5.06 -14.89 0.61
CA GLY A 181 5.92 -13.73 0.36
C GLY A 181 6.95 -13.44 1.47
N LEU A 182 7.09 -14.32 2.47
CA LEU A 182 8.06 -14.18 3.57
C LEU A 182 9.39 -14.89 3.31
N PHE A 183 9.43 -15.76 2.30
CA PHE A 183 10.57 -16.60 1.96
C PHE A 183 10.98 -16.44 0.50
N THR A 184 12.22 -16.82 0.21
CA THR A 184 12.76 -16.96 -1.14
C THR A 184 13.21 -18.41 -1.32
N GLN A 185 12.98 -18.99 -2.50
CA GLN A 185 13.47 -20.34 -2.84
C GLN A 185 14.60 -20.28 -3.86
N SER A 186 15.61 -21.12 -3.66
CA SER A 186 16.63 -21.45 -4.66
C SER A 186 16.95 -22.94 -4.62
N GLU A 187 17.84 -23.41 -5.48
CA GLU A 187 18.32 -24.80 -5.47
C GLU A 187 18.93 -25.21 -4.12
N LYS A 188 19.51 -24.25 -3.39
CA LYS A 188 20.14 -24.46 -2.08
C LYS A 188 19.13 -24.55 -0.93
N GLY A 189 17.86 -24.26 -1.17
CA GLY A 189 16.78 -24.40 -0.19
C GLY A 189 15.87 -23.18 -0.06
N THR A 190 15.23 -23.07 1.11
CA THR A 190 14.34 -21.95 1.46
C THR A 190 15.08 -21.00 2.39
N PHE A 191 14.98 -19.70 2.11
CA PHE A 191 15.65 -18.63 2.85
C PHE A 191 14.65 -17.54 3.25
N ASP A 192 14.99 -16.81 4.30
CA ASP A 192 14.26 -15.62 4.73
C ASP A 192 14.36 -14.52 3.67
N ARG A 193 13.22 -13.92 3.30
CA ARG A 193 13.18 -12.79 2.36
C ARG A 193 13.76 -11.52 2.99
N PHE A 194 13.38 -11.24 4.24
CA PHE A 194 13.78 -10.02 4.95
C PHE A 194 14.98 -10.29 5.84
N ARG A 195 16.04 -9.48 5.67
CA ARG A 195 17.31 -9.58 6.40
C ARG A 195 17.83 -8.19 6.67
N SER A 196 18.44 -7.99 7.84
CA SER A 196 19.02 -6.71 8.27
C SER A 196 18.07 -5.53 8.08
N ARG A 197 16.80 -5.68 8.48
CA ARG A 197 15.75 -4.69 8.22
C ARG A 197 14.90 -4.42 9.45
N VAL A 198 14.58 -3.15 9.69
CA VAL A 198 13.46 -2.77 10.55
C VAL A 198 12.18 -3.14 9.83
N MET A 199 11.32 -3.90 10.51
CA MET A 199 10.13 -4.52 9.95
C MET A 199 8.88 -3.76 10.39
N PHE A 200 8.07 -3.36 9.42
CA PHE A 200 6.78 -2.71 9.58
C PHE A 200 5.68 -3.68 9.12
N PRO A 201 5.00 -4.39 10.04
CA PRO A 201 3.95 -5.31 9.64
C PRO A 201 2.75 -4.57 9.07
N ILE A 202 2.24 -5.03 7.94
CA ILE A 202 1.05 -4.50 7.28
C ILE A 202 -0.12 -5.38 7.67
N PHE A 203 -1.20 -4.76 8.13
CA PHE A 203 -2.38 -5.46 8.61
C PHE A 203 -3.56 -5.25 7.67
N HIS A 204 -4.36 -6.30 7.53
CA HIS A 204 -5.70 -6.18 7.00
C HIS A 204 -6.53 -5.29 7.93
N PRO A 205 -7.59 -4.60 7.45
CA PRO A 205 -8.49 -3.82 8.31
C PRO A 205 -9.11 -4.61 9.48
N SER A 206 -9.17 -5.94 9.42
CA SER A 206 -9.60 -6.81 10.53
C SER A 206 -8.52 -7.03 11.60
N GLY A 207 -7.31 -6.50 11.43
CA GLY A 207 -6.20 -6.58 12.38
C GLY A 207 -5.28 -7.80 12.21
N LYS A 208 -5.50 -8.63 11.19
CA LYS A 208 -4.61 -9.77 10.87
C LYS A 208 -3.40 -9.30 10.06
N PRO A 209 -2.17 -9.75 10.36
CA PRO A 209 -1.00 -9.42 9.55
C PRO A 209 -1.06 -10.11 8.19
N ILE A 210 -0.76 -9.38 7.12
CA ILE A 210 -0.88 -9.86 5.72
C ILE A 210 0.37 -9.63 4.88
N ALA A 211 1.28 -8.76 5.33
CA ALA A 211 2.52 -8.44 4.65
C ALA A 211 3.48 -7.68 5.58
N PHE A 212 4.65 -7.32 5.06
CA PHE A 212 5.62 -6.47 5.73
C PHE A 212 6.23 -5.46 4.77
N GLY A 213 6.51 -4.26 5.28
CA GLY A 213 7.56 -3.38 4.77
C GLY A 213 8.84 -3.57 5.58
N GLY A 214 10.00 -3.46 4.94
CA GLY A 214 11.31 -3.64 5.57
C GLY A 214 12.29 -2.55 5.18
N ARG A 215 12.73 -1.74 6.13
CA ARG A 215 13.74 -0.69 5.92
C ARG A 215 15.12 -1.22 6.26
N ILE A 216 16.09 -1.07 5.35
CA ILE A 216 17.46 -1.54 5.56
C ILE A 216 18.07 -0.93 6.84
N PHE A 217 18.88 -1.72 7.55
CA PHE A 217 19.55 -1.35 8.78
C PHE A 217 20.92 -2.01 8.89
N GLY A 218 21.95 -1.22 9.22
CA GLY A 218 23.29 -1.71 9.56
C GLY A 218 24.13 -2.27 8.41
N VAL A 219 23.57 -2.42 7.21
CA VAL A 219 24.27 -2.90 6.01
C VAL A 219 23.90 -2.07 4.80
N GLU A 220 24.73 -2.12 3.75
CA GLU A 220 24.42 -1.51 2.46
C GLU A 220 23.57 -2.47 1.63
N ASP A 221 22.43 -1.98 1.15
CA ASP A 221 21.55 -2.66 0.22
C ASP A 221 20.96 -1.60 -0.72
N PRO A 222 20.96 -1.81 -2.05
CA PRO A 222 20.41 -0.84 -3.01
C PRO A 222 18.94 -0.51 -2.75
N ALA A 223 18.16 -1.43 -2.16
CA ALA A 223 16.77 -1.20 -1.82
C ALA A 223 16.62 -0.69 -0.38
N LYS A 224 16.57 0.63 -0.20
CA LYS A 224 16.34 1.29 1.11
C LYS A 224 15.10 0.76 1.82
N TYR A 225 14.01 0.52 1.07
CA TYR A 225 12.79 -0.15 1.53
C TYR A 225 12.50 -1.36 0.65
N LEU A 226 12.01 -2.43 1.26
CA LEU A 226 11.57 -3.65 0.60
C LEU A 226 10.18 -4.02 1.14
N ASN A 227 9.18 -4.06 0.26
CA ASN A 227 7.84 -4.55 0.61
C ASN A 227 7.70 -6.04 0.24
N SER A 228 6.83 -6.75 0.95
CA SER A 228 6.35 -8.08 0.53
C SER A 228 5.90 -8.05 -0.94
N PRO A 229 6.09 -9.13 -1.72
CA PRO A 229 5.54 -9.22 -3.07
C PRO A 229 4.00 -9.32 -3.02
N GLU A 230 3.37 -9.30 -4.19
CA GLU A 230 1.95 -9.64 -4.32
C GLU A 230 1.71 -11.08 -3.82
N THR A 231 0.72 -11.28 -2.96
CA THR A 231 0.35 -12.61 -2.42
C THR A 231 -1.17 -12.80 -2.46
N PRO A 232 -1.71 -13.97 -2.09
CA PRO A 232 -3.14 -14.12 -1.85
C PRO A 232 -3.67 -13.24 -0.70
N LEU A 233 -2.83 -12.91 0.29
CA LEU A 233 -3.21 -12.06 1.44
C LEU A 233 -3.03 -10.56 1.19
N TYR A 234 -2.12 -10.17 0.29
CA TYR A 234 -1.66 -8.80 0.15
C TYR A 234 -1.62 -8.36 -1.31
N LYS A 235 -2.41 -7.32 -1.60
CA LYS A 235 -2.41 -6.58 -2.85
C LYS A 235 -1.98 -5.14 -2.56
N LYS A 236 -0.80 -4.76 -3.03
CA LYS A 236 -0.19 -3.43 -2.80
C LYS A 236 -1.07 -2.27 -3.24
N SER A 237 -1.94 -2.52 -4.22
CA SER A 237 -2.78 -1.51 -4.84
C SER A 237 -4.07 -1.23 -4.06
N ASP A 238 -4.40 -1.99 -3.01
CA ASP A 238 -5.65 -1.81 -2.25
C ASP A 238 -5.49 -1.82 -0.72
N VAL A 239 -4.25 -1.77 -0.22
CA VAL A 239 -3.95 -1.84 1.21
C VAL A 239 -3.25 -0.56 1.67
N PHE A 240 -3.76 0.00 2.77
CA PHE A 240 -3.10 1.08 3.48
C PHE A 240 -2.44 0.58 4.76
N TYR A 241 -1.22 1.01 5.01
CA TYR A 241 -0.61 0.86 6.32
C TYR A 241 -1.39 1.67 7.37
N GLY A 242 -1.66 1.05 8.52
CA GLY A 242 -2.28 1.70 9.67
C GLY A 242 -3.80 1.79 9.65
N LEU A 243 -4.46 1.39 8.55
CA LEU A 243 -5.91 1.50 8.43
C LEU A 243 -6.68 0.74 9.53
N GLN A 244 -6.16 -0.41 9.98
CA GLN A 244 -6.74 -1.17 11.09
C GLN A 244 -6.80 -0.39 12.41
N ALA A 245 -5.87 0.55 12.62
CA ALA A 245 -5.78 1.38 13.83
C ALA A 245 -6.50 2.74 13.67
N SER A 246 -6.70 3.18 12.44
CA SER A 246 -7.21 4.53 12.13
C SER A 246 -8.65 4.57 11.63
N ARG A 247 -9.23 3.44 11.20
CA ARG A 247 -10.57 3.40 10.57
C ARG A 247 -11.65 4.09 11.40
N ASP A 248 -11.69 3.84 12.71
CA ASP A 248 -12.70 4.42 13.60
C ASP A 248 -12.47 5.92 13.81
N ALA A 249 -11.20 6.36 13.84
CA ALA A 249 -10.86 7.78 13.90
C ALA A 249 -11.29 8.51 12.63
N ILE A 250 -11.01 7.94 11.44
CA ILE A 250 -11.42 8.48 10.14
C ILE A 250 -12.94 8.62 10.07
N ARG A 251 -13.70 7.59 10.49
CA ARG A 251 -15.17 7.64 10.54
C ARG A 251 -15.68 8.72 11.48
N LYS A 252 -15.05 8.86 12.65
CA LYS A 252 -15.45 9.85 13.67
C LYS A 252 -15.18 11.29 13.23
N THR A 253 -14.04 11.55 12.60
CA THR A 253 -13.66 12.90 12.14
C THR A 253 -14.27 13.24 10.78
N GLY A 254 -14.65 12.24 9.99
CA GLY A 254 -15.22 12.41 8.67
C GLY A 254 -14.19 12.70 7.58
N PHE A 255 -12.90 12.55 7.84
CA PHE A 255 -11.82 12.69 6.85
C PHE A 255 -10.66 11.75 7.16
N ALA A 256 -9.87 11.42 6.14
CA ALA A 256 -8.61 10.69 6.26
C ALA A 256 -7.43 11.60 5.90
N VAL A 257 -6.31 11.46 6.61
CA VAL A 257 -5.02 12.07 6.30
C VAL A 257 -4.14 11.00 5.66
N LEU A 258 -3.69 11.24 4.44
CA LEU A 258 -2.88 10.30 3.67
C LEU A 258 -1.43 10.79 3.63
N VAL A 259 -0.51 9.94 4.08
CA VAL A 259 0.94 10.17 4.06
C VAL A 259 1.66 9.12 3.20
N GLU A 260 2.93 9.36 2.87
CA GLU A 260 3.69 8.50 1.95
C GLU A 260 4.26 7.27 2.65
N GLY A 261 4.91 7.45 3.81
CA GLY A 261 5.74 6.42 4.44
C GLY A 261 5.22 5.85 5.77
N TYR A 262 5.85 4.74 6.17
CA TYR A 262 5.62 4.10 7.47
C TYR A 262 6.03 5.02 8.65
N MET A 263 7.14 5.75 8.51
CA MET A 263 7.66 6.62 9.57
C MET A 263 6.75 7.83 9.80
N ASP A 264 6.32 8.49 8.72
CA ASP A 264 5.35 9.61 8.78
C ASP A 264 4.09 9.19 9.52
N PHE A 265 3.55 8.01 9.17
CA PHE A 265 2.39 7.45 9.83
C PHE A 265 2.62 7.28 11.33
N LEU A 266 3.71 6.60 11.71
CA LEU A 266 3.96 6.28 13.12
C LEU A 266 4.20 7.54 13.96
N GLN A 267 4.89 8.53 13.41
CA GLN A 267 5.22 9.77 14.12
C GLN A 267 4.00 10.66 14.32
N LEU A 268 3.17 10.82 13.29
CA LEU A 268 1.92 11.57 13.40
C LEU A 268 0.92 10.84 14.31
N TYR A 269 0.85 9.51 14.22
CA TYR A 269 0.00 8.72 15.11
C TYR A 269 0.45 8.84 16.56
N GLN A 270 1.76 8.77 16.83
CA GLN A 270 2.34 9.01 18.15
C GLN A 270 2.02 10.41 18.68
N ALA A 271 2.02 11.42 17.81
CA ALA A 271 1.64 12.78 18.16
C ALA A 271 0.14 12.92 18.47
N GLY A 272 -0.66 11.87 18.32
CA GLY A 272 -2.09 11.84 18.64
C GLY A 272 -2.99 12.26 17.47
N ILE A 273 -2.46 12.29 16.24
CA ILE A 273 -3.23 12.48 15.02
C ILE A 273 -3.63 11.08 14.54
N HIS A 274 -4.88 10.67 14.76
CA HIS A 274 -5.31 9.29 14.49
C HIS A 274 -6.03 9.01 13.16
N PRO A 275 -6.64 9.98 12.43
CA PRO A 275 -7.32 9.65 11.18
C PRO A 275 -6.32 9.49 10.01
N LEU A 276 -5.23 8.73 10.20
CA LEU A 276 -4.12 8.60 9.26
C LEU A 276 -4.16 7.28 8.49
N VAL A 277 -3.61 7.27 7.28
CA VAL A 277 -3.25 6.08 6.51
C VAL A 277 -1.99 6.37 5.68
N ALA A 278 -1.22 5.33 5.34
CA ALA A 278 -0.07 5.47 4.44
C ALA A 278 -0.10 4.46 3.30
N VAL A 279 0.36 4.87 2.11
CA VAL A 279 0.50 3.98 0.94
C VAL A 279 1.76 3.11 1.05
N SER A 280 2.82 3.68 1.63
CA SER A 280 4.03 2.99 2.09
C SER A 280 4.85 2.26 1.00
N GLY A 281 5.33 3.03 0.04
CA GLY A 281 6.28 2.56 -0.99
C GLY A 281 5.62 1.98 -2.24
N THR A 282 4.40 2.42 -2.56
CA THR A 282 3.70 2.13 -3.82
C THR A 282 2.99 3.40 -4.31
N ALA A 283 2.70 3.48 -5.60
CA ALA A 283 1.92 4.59 -6.13
C ALA A 283 0.47 4.52 -5.62
N PHE A 284 -0.15 5.67 -5.35
CA PHE A 284 -1.57 5.71 -5.01
C PHE A 284 -2.41 5.34 -6.25
N THR A 285 -3.39 4.45 -6.08
CA THR A 285 -4.13 3.86 -7.21
C THR A 285 -5.62 4.16 -7.12
N GLN A 286 -6.37 3.89 -8.19
CA GLN A 286 -7.83 3.97 -8.14
C GLN A 286 -8.44 2.99 -7.13
N ARG A 287 -7.82 1.82 -6.90
CA ARG A 287 -8.29 0.85 -5.91
C ARG A 287 -8.11 1.38 -4.48
N HIS A 288 -7.03 2.09 -4.20
CA HIS A 288 -6.84 2.85 -2.95
C HIS A 288 -7.94 3.90 -2.75
N ALA A 289 -8.25 4.68 -3.79
CA ALA A 289 -9.32 5.65 -3.74
C ALA A 289 -10.69 4.99 -3.46
N LEU A 290 -11.01 3.91 -4.17
CA LEU A 290 -12.25 3.15 -3.93
C LEU A 290 -12.31 2.59 -2.50
N ALA A 291 -11.19 2.12 -1.95
CA ALA A 291 -11.14 1.64 -0.56
C ALA A 291 -11.43 2.78 0.44
N LEU A 292 -10.87 3.98 0.24
CA LEU A 292 -11.15 5.15 1.08
C LEU A 292 -12.59 5.65 0.96
N SER A 293 -13.16 5.65 -0.26
CA SER A 293 -14.53 6.10 -0.53
C SER A 293 -15.62 5.36 0.27
N ARG A 294 -15.30 4.14 0.73
CA ARG A 294 -16.17 3.33 1.60
C ARG A 294 -16.18 3.81 3.04
N ILE A 295 -15.23 4.66 3.44
CA ILE A 295 -15.01 5.09 4.82
C ILE A 295 -15.26 6.60 4.96
N THR A 296 -14.76 7.40 4.01
CA THR A 296 -14.90 8.86 4.00
C THR A 296 -14.92 9.40 2.58
N GLN A 297 -15.50 10.60 2.41
CA GLN A 297 -15.42 11.37 1.17
C GLN A 297 -14.28 12.40 1.15
N LYS A 298 -13.70 12.72 2.32
CA LYS A 298 -12.69 13.79 2.44
C LYS A 298 -11.31 13.22 2.71
N VAL A 299 -10.33 13.62 1.92
CA VAL A 299 -8.95 13.16 2.05
C VAL A 299 -8.00 14.36 2.08
N VAL A 300 -7.22 14.46 3.15
CA VAL A 300 -6.14 15.43 3.32
C VAL A 300 -4.83 14.76 2.89
N LEU A 301 -4.19 15.25 1.84
CA LEU A 301 -2.88 14.78 1.40
C LEU A 301 -1.79 15.54 2.17
N LEU A 302 -1.03 14.83 2.99
CA LEU A 302 0.09 15.34 3.77
C LEU A 302 1.38 14.63 3.31
N TYR A 303 1.95 15.12 2.21
CA TYR A 303 3.12 14.56 1.53
C TYR A 303 4.33 15.47 1.71
N ASP A 304 5.53 14.97 1.43
CA ASP A 304 6.82 15.64 1.66
C ASP A 304 6.87 17.05 1.04
N GLY A 305 7.43 18.02 1.76
CA GLY A 305 7.49 19.43 1.38
C GLY A 305 8.26 19.76 0.10
N ASP A 306 8.98 18.79 -0.46
CA ASP A 306 9.77 18.93 -1.68
C ASP A 306 8.92 18.86 -2.99
N ASN A 307 9.56 19.13 -4.12
CA ASN A 307 8.90 19.08 -5.44
C ASN A 307 8.37 17.68 -5.80
N ALA A 308 9.01 16.60 -5.34
CA ALA A 308 8.60 15.24 -5.65
C ALA A 308 7.28 14.90 -4.95
N GLY A 309 7.17 15.21 -3.65
CA GLY A 309 5.96 15.10 -2.86
C GLY A 309 4.84 16.00 -3.38
N GLY A 310 5.16 17.20 -3.88
CA GLY A 310 4.17 18.09 -4.50
C GLY A 310 3.56 17.51 -5.77
N ASN A 311 4.40 16.96 -6.65
CA ASN A 311 3.93 16.23 -7.84
C ASN A 311 3.14 14.96 -7.47
N ALA A 312 3.56 14.23 -6.43
CA ALA A 312 2.86 13.04 -5.95
C ALA A 312 1.47 13.38 -5.38
N ALA A 313 1.36 14.50 -4.66
CA ALA A 313 0.10 15.02 -4.15
C ALA A 313 -0.85 15.42 -5.30
N ILE A 314 -0.33 16.04 -6.37
CA ILE A 314 -1.12 16.37 -7.57
C ILE A 314 -1.67 15.11 -8.24
N ARG A 315 -0.80 14.11 -8.52
CA ARG A 315 -1.23 12.83 -9.11
C ARG A 315 -2.29 12.16 -8.26
N THR A 316 -2.06 12.08 -6.95
CA THR A 316 -2.99 11.46 -6.00
C THR A 316 -4.32 12.20 -5.95
N GLY A 317 -4.33 13.53 -5.92
CA GLY A 317 -5.55 14.33 -5.91
C GLY A 317 -6.41 14.13 -7.17
N TRP A 318 -5.80 14.00 -8.35
CA TRP A 318 -6.55 13.65 -9.56
C TRP A 318 -7.19 12.26 -9.48
N VAL A 319 -6.47 11.25 -8.95
CA VAL A 319 -7.03 9.90 -8.75
C VAL A 319 -8.21 9.94 -7.77
N LEU A 320 -8.10 10.72 -6.69
CA LEU A 320 -9.17 10.90 -5.71
C LEU A 320 -10.42 11.56 -6.32
N LEU A 321 -10.25 12.67 -7.05
CA LEU A 321 -11.36 13.36 -7.72
C LEU A 321 -12.09 12.45 -8.73
N LYS A 322 -11.34 11.66 -9.51
CA LYS A 322 -11.93 10.70 -10.46
C LYS A 322 -12.71 9.59 -9.76
N ALA A 323 -12.38 9.27 -8.51
CA ALA A 323 -13.10 8.33 -7.68
C ALA A 323 -14.26 8.96 -6.88
N GLY A 324 -14.54 10.27 -7.06
CA GLY A 324 -15.59 10.98 -6.37
C GLY A 324 -15.23 11.46 -4.96
N LEU A 325 -13.95 11.42 -4.59
CA LEU A 325 -13.45 11.92 -3.30
C LEU A 325 -13.06 13.39 -3.40
N GLU A 326 -13.06 14.08 -2.26
CA GLU A 326 -12.68 15.49 -2.09
C GLU A 326 -11.24 15.59 -1.53
N PRO A 327 -10.21 15.78 -2.37
CA PRO A 327 -8.85 16.00 -1.91
C PRO A 327 -8.63 17.45 -1.44
N THR A 328 -7.89 17.58 -0.35
CA THR A 328 -7.30 18.83 0.13
C THR A 328 -5.83 18.59 0.46
N ILE A 329 -5.01 19.64 0.49
CA ILE A 329 -3.55 19.53 0.58
C ILE A 329 -3.04 20.23 1.84
N VAL A 330 -2.15 19.56 2.56
CA VAL A 330 -1.28 20.16 3.58
C VAL A 330 0.16 19.88 3.19
N ARG A 331 0.99 20.92 3.24
CA ARG A 331 2.41 20.85 2.90
C ARG A 331 3.24 21.13 4.15
N PRO A 332 4.16 20.23 4.53
CA PRO A 332 5.24 20.60 5.42
C PRO A 332 6.01 21.80 4.85
N PRO A 333 6.52 22.71 5.70
CA PRO A 333 7.28 23.86 5.25
C PRO A 333 8.68 23.47 4.76
N GLY A 334 9.16 24.13 3.71
CA GLY A 334 10.46 23.82 3.09
C GLY A 334 10.49 22.40 2.51
N ASP A 335 11.63 21.72 2.61
CA ASP A 335 11.81 20.34 2.15
C ASP A 335 11.62 19.31 3.27
N GLN A 336 10.86 19.64 4.33
CA GLN A 336 10.59 18.71 5.44
C GLN A 336 9.63 17.60 5.02
N ASP A 337 9.79 16.41 5.59
CA ASP A 337 8.77 15.37 5.56
C ASP A 337 7.80 15.53 6.76
N PRO A 338 6.65 14.83 6.77
CA PRO A 338 5.69 14.92 7.88
C PRO A 338 6.26 14.48 9.24
N ASP A 339 7.19 13.51 9.26
CA ASP A 339 7.95 13.10 10.46
C ASP A 339 8.74 14.28 11.05
N ASP A 340 9.61 14.89 10.26
CA ASP A 340 10.45 16.02 10.66
C ASP A 340 9.61 17.21 11.10
N TRP A 341 8.51 17.48 10.38
CA TRP A 341 7.65 18.61 10.68
C TRP A 341 6.94 18.45 12.04
N VAL A 342 6.29 17.31 12.30
CA VAL A 342 5.58 17.11 13.57
C VAL A 342 6.53 17.08 14.77
N ARG A 343 7.77 16.62 14.59
CA ARG A 343 8.79 16.70 15.63
C ARG A 343 9.27 18.12 15.89
N ALA A 344 9.38 18.94 14.85
CA ALA A 344 9.87 20.31 14.97
C ALA A 344 8.87 21.27 15.63
N VAL A 345 7.60 21.22 15.23
CA VAL A 345 6.57 22.17 15.70
C VAL A 345 5.60 21.57 16.71
N GLY A 346 5.53 20.24 16.80
CA GLY A 346 4.59 19.53 17.65
C GLY A 346 3.20 19.37 17.02
N ARG A 347 2.34 18.65 17.75
CA ARG A 347 1.00 18.25 17.29
C ARG A 347 0.11 19.42 16.87
N ASN A 348 0.08 20.50 17.66
CA ASN A 348 -0.96 21.51 17.54
C ASN A 348 -0.90 22.27 16.21
N ASP A 349 0.31 22.63 15.76
CA ASP A 349 0.51 23.31 14.49
C ASP A 349 0.15 22.42 13.30
N VAL A 350 0.57 21.15 13.33
CA VAL A 350 0.22 20.18 12.28
C VAL A 350 -1.30 19.94 12.24
N LEU A 351 -1.94 19.83 13.40
CA LEU A 351 -3.38 19.65 13.48
C LEU A 351 -4.12 20.88 12.97
N SER A 352 -3.68 22.09 13.32
CA SER A 352 -4.26 23.34 12.81
C SER A 352 -4.17 23.41 11.27
N ALA A 353 -3.07 22.93 10.69
CA ALA A 353 -2.93 22.87 9.23
C ALA A 353 -3.86 21.84 8.59
N ILE A 354 -4.04 20.67 9.24
CA ILE A 354 -5.01 19.63 8.81
C ILE A 354 -6.46 20.14 8.90
N GLU A 355 -6.77 21.00 9.87
CA GLU A 355 -8.10 21.59 10.04
C GLU A 355 -8.37 22.74 9.06
N SER A 356 -7.33 23.36 8.50
CA SER A 356 -7.42 24.44 7.50
C SER A 356 -6.59 24.13 6.25
N PRO A 357 -6.87 23.02 5.53
CA PRO A 357 -6.05 22.59 4.41
C PRO A 357 -6.32 23.45 3.16
N THR A 358 -5.36 23.47 2.25
CA THR A 358 -5.51 24.17 0.96
C THR A 358 -6.36 23.34 0.01
N SER A 359 -7.23 23.99 -0.78
CA SER A 359 -8.01 23.28 -1.80
C SER A 359 -7.08 22.66 -2.86
N PHE A 360 -7.46 21.51 -3.42
CA PHE A 360 -6.64 20.85 -4.44
C PHE A 360 -6.34 21.75 -5.65
N LEU A 361 -7.34 22.46 -6.16
CA LEU A 361 -7.16 23.36 -7.30
C LEU A 361 -6.28 24.56 -6.96
N ASP A 362 -6.39 25.13 -5.75
CA ASP A 362 -5.51 26.23 -5.34
C ASP A 362 -4.06 25.78 -5.28
N PHE A 363 -3.81 24.64 -4.64
CA PHE A 363 -2.47 24.05 -4.59
C PHE A 363 -1.94 23.75 -6.00
N HIS A 364 -2.75 23.14 -6.87
CA HIS A 364 -2.35 22.82 -8.24
C HIS A 364 -1.99 24.06 -9.06
N LEU A 365 -2.75 25.15 -8.91
CA LEU A 365 -2.48 26.42 -9.58
C LEU A 365 -1.21 27.09 -9.05
N GLU A 366 -0.99 27.07 -7.73
CA GLU A 366 0.20 27.65 -7.11
C GLU A 366 1.45 26.87 -7.49
N PHE A 367 1.43 25.54 -7.35
CA PHE A 367 2.58 24.66 -7.61
C PHE A 367 3.08 24.77 -9.06
N HIS A 368 2.18 24.96 -10.03
CA HIS A 368 2.53 25.15 -11.43
C HIS A 368 2.65 26.61 -11.87
N SER A 369 2.55 27.58 -10.95
CA SER A 369 2.47 29.01 -11.27
C SER A 369 1.39 29.34 -12.30
N GLY A 370 0.30 28.56 -12.33
CA GLY A 370 -0.70 28.55 -13.40
C GLY A 370 -1.40 29.88 -13.63
N LYS A 371 -1.52 30.71 -12.59
CA LYS A 371 -2.09 32.07 -12.69
C LYS A 371 -1.16 33.03 -13.45
N SER A 372 0.15 32.82 -13.35
CA SER A 372 1.20 33.67 -13.93
C SER A 372 1.67 33.23 -15.30
N LEU A 373 1.29 32.03 -15.77
CA LEU A 373 1.63 31.56 -17.11
C LEU A 373 1.01 32.45 -18.19
N GLU A 374 1.71 32.64 -19.31
CA GLU A 374 1.28 33.43 -20.46
C GLU A 374 1.38 32.66 -21.78
N GLY A 375 0.74 33.18 -22.83
CA GLY A 375 0.89 32.70 -24.22
C GLY A 375 0.66 31.19 -24.40
N ALA A 376 1.62 30.53 -25.05
CA ALA A 376 1.53 29.11 -25.38
C ALA A 376 1.56 28.19 -24.16
N GLU A 377 2.33 28.54 -23.13
CA GLU A 377 2.45 27.75 -21.89
C GLU A 377 1.14 27.78 -21.10
N ARG A 378 0.52 28.96 -20.95
CA ARG A 378 -0.80 29.08 -20.31
C ARG A 378 -1.85 28.24 -21.05
N ARG A 379 -1.85 28.31 -22.38
CA ARG A 379 -2.76 27.52 -23.21
C ARG A 379 -2.55 26.03 -22.97
N GLN A 380 -1.31 25.56 -22.99
CA GLN A 380 -0.99 24.14 -22.77
C GLN A 380 -1.43 23.67 -21.38
N TYR A 381 -1.14 24.45 -20.35
CA TYR A 381 -1.56 24.17 -18.98
C TYR A 381 -3.09 24.03 -18.83
N ILE A 382 -3.85 24.95 -19.43
CA ILE A 382 -5.32 24.87 -19.46
C ILE A 382 -5.79 23.61 -20.19
N LEU A 383 -5.16 23.27 -21.32
CA LEU A 383 -5.51 22.07 -22.08
C LEU A 383 -5.29 20.80 -21.25
N ASP A 384 -4.21 20.74 -20.46
CA ASP A 384 -3.91 19.59 -19.62
C ASP A 384 -4.86 19.49 -18.41
N LEU A 385 -5.20 20.62 -17.77
CA LEU A 385 -6.25 20.67 -16.74
C LEU A 385 -7.61 20.17 -17.25
N MET A 386 -8.03 20.63 -18.42
CA MET A 386 -9.30 20.21 -19.02
C MET A 386 -9.30 18.73 -19.40
N ARG A 387 -8.14 18.16 -19.73
CA ARG A 387 -8.00 16.72 -20.01
C ARG A 387 -8.24 15.90 -18.74
N GLU A 388 -7.65 16.31 -17.62
CA GLU A 388 -7.86 15.66 -16.32
C GLU A 388 -9.32 15.76 -15.87
N ILE A 389 -9.89 16.96 -15.89
CA ILE A 389 -11.27 17.22 -15.46
C ILE A 389 -12.28 16.43 -16.28
N ARG A 390 -12.05 16.27 -17.59
CA ARG A 390 -12.93 15.47 -18.45
C ARG A 390 -13.07 14.01 -17.98
N SER A 391 -12.00 13.44 -17.42
CA SER A 391 -11.98 12.04 -17.00
C SER A 391 -12.83 11.78 -15.73
N ILE A 392 -13.26 12.84 -15.05
CA ILE A 392 -14.18 12.78 -13.91
C ILE A 392 -15.59 12.41 -14.42
N GLN A 393 -16.12 11.32 -13.87
CA GLN A 393 -17.41 10.76 -14.27
C GLN A 393 -18.58 11.59 -13.74
N ASP A 394 -18.46 12.10 -12.51
CA ASP A 394 -19.48 12.95 -11.91
C ASP A 394 -19.56 14.29 -12.64
N GLY A 395 -20.69 14.52 -13.31
CA GLY A 395 -20.94 15.73 -14.09
C GLY A 395 -21.06 16.99 -13.24
N ILE A 396 -21.50 16.88 -11.99
CA ILE A 396 -21.64 18.01 -11.07
C ILE A 396 -20.25 18.45 -10.62
N VAL A 397 -19.43 17.51 -10.11
CA VAL A 397 -18.05 17.78 -9.70
C VAL A 397 -17.25 18.35 -10.88
N ARG A 398 -17.38 17.73 -12.06
CA ARG A 398 -16.71 18.20 -13.27
C ARG A 398 -17.06 19.63 -13.64
N ASN A 399 -18.35 19.98 -13.65
CA ASN A 399 -18.79 21.33 -14.00
C ASN A 399 -18.38 22.36 -12.94
N ASP A 400 -18.42 21.99 -11.66
CA ASP A 400 -17.99 22.87 -10.58
C ASP A 400 -16.48 23.19 -10.66
N LEU A 401 -15.64 22.19 -10.95
CA LEU A 401 -14.21 22.40 -11.19
C LEU A 401 -13.95 23.33 -12.38
N VAL A 402 -14.73 23.22 -13.47
CA VAL A 402 -14.63 24.13 -14.63
C VAL A 402 -14.99 25.56 -14.23
N ARG A 403 -16.07 25.76 -13.47
CA ARG A 403 -16.47 27.07 -12.95
C ARG A 403 -15.39 27.68 -12.07
N ILE A 404 -14.83 26.92 -11.13
CA ILE A 404 -13.75 27.38 -10.25
C ILE A 404 -12.51 27.78 -11.06
N LEU A 405 -12.14 26.99 -12.08
CA LEU A 405 -10.99 27.33 -12.94
C LEU A 405 -11.26 28.55 -13.82
N SER A 406 -12.49 28.73 -14.32
CA SER A 406 -12.89 29.93 -15.05
C SER A 406 -12.65 31.19 -14.23
N GLU A 407 -13.11 31.19 -12.97
CA GLU A 407 -12.91 32.29 -12.02
C GLU A 407 -11.43 32.51 -11.71
N LYS A 408 -10.68 31.46 -11.36
CA LYS A 408 -9.28 31.57 -10.92
C LYS A 408 -8.30 31.91 -12.05
N LEU A 409 -8.58 31.48 -13.28
CA LEU A 409 -7.74 31.75 -14.45
C LEU A 409 -8.24 32.92 -15.29
N MET A 410 -9.39 33.52 -14.95
CA MET A 410 -10.04 34.58 -15.73
C MET A 410 -10.22 34.20 -17.21
N VAL A 411 -10.67 32.96 -17.45
CA VAL A 411 -10.98 32.43 -18.78
C VAL A 411 -12.48 32.17 -18.85
N ASP A 412 -13.11 32.52 -19.98
CA ASP A 412 -14.54 32.30 -20.17
C ASP A 412 -14.93 30.83 -19.99
N GLU A 413 -15.97 30.57 -19.20
CA GLU A 413 -16.42 29.21 -18.87
C GLU A 413 -16.86 28.44 -20.13
N HIS A 414 -17.52 29.10 -21.09
CA HIS A 414 -17.96 28.44 -22.33
C HIS A 414 -16.77 27.96 -23.17
N ASP A 415 -15.66 28.70 -23.16
CA ASP A 415 -14.43 28.29 -23.84
C ASP A 415 -13.80 27.08 -23.17
N LEU A 416 -13.74 27.03 -21.84
CA LEU A 416 -13.26 25.86 -21.09
C LEU A 416 -14.13 24.62 -21.36
N VAL A 417 -15.46 24.77 -21.32
CA VAL A 417 -16.40 23.68 -21.64
C VAL A 417 -16.23 23.19 -23.08
N ARG A 418 -16.04 24.11 -24.04
CA ARG A 418 -15.81 23.76 -25.45
C ARG A 418 -14.51 22.98 -25.62
N VAL A 419 -13.43 23.46 -25.01
CA VAL A 419 -12.13 22.79 -25.01
C VAL A 419 -12.26 21.38 -24.44
N MET A 420 -12.84 21.23 -23.25
CA MET A 420 -13.06 19.96 -22.58
C MET A 420 -13.84 18.96 -23.47
N LYS A 421 -14.89 19.41 -24.16
CA LYS A 421 -15.70 18.57 -25.07
C LYS A 421 -14.95 18.19 -26.35
N SER A 422 -14.14 19.10 -26.88
CA SER A 422 -13.44 18.94 -28.18
C SER A 422 -12.19 18.07 -28.14
N GLN A 423 -11.59 17.88 -26.96
CA GLN A 423 -10.42 17.01 -26.83
C GLN A 423 -10.79 15.55 -27.17
N ARG A 424 -9.82 14.68 -27.45
CA ARG A 424 -10.01 13.22 -27.43
C ARG A 424 -9.60 12.70 -26.05
N VAL A 425 -10.34 11.70 -25.52
CA VAL A 425 -9.93 11.04 -24.27
C VAL A 425 -8.77 10.11 -24.62
N ASN A 426 -7.56 10.63 -24.58
CA ASN A 426 -6.41 9.79 -24.34
C ASN A 426 -6.16 9.89 -22.84
N PRO A 427 -6.32 8.79 -22.07
CA PRO A 427 -5.96 8.80 -20.65
C PRO A 427 -4.54 9.35 -20.52
N VAL A 428 -4.34 10.37 -19.70
CA VAL A 428 -2.99 10.65 -19.22
C VAL A 428 -2.65 9.45 -18.36
N GLN A 429 -1.91 8.50 -18.95
CA GLN A 429 -1.18 7.54 -18.15
C GLN A 429 -0.13 8.36 -17.43
N TYR A 430 -0.44 8.71 -16.17
CA TYR A 430 0.64 8.92 -15.23
C TYR A 430 1.45 7.63 -15.28
N PRO A 431 2.75 7.68 -15.60
CA PRO A 431 3.58 6.51 -15.42
C PRO A 431 3.34 6.10 -13.98
N ASP A 432 2.71 4.95 -13.80
CA ASP A 432 2.61 4.34 -12.51
C ASP A 432 4.07 4.31 -12.01
N GLN A 433 4.36 4.85 -10.84
CA GLN A 433 5.67 4.56 -10.24
C GLN A 433 5.74 3.08 -9.83
N THR A 434 4.66 2.31 -10.03
CA THR A 434 4.66 0.85 -10.12
C THR A 434 5.05 0.31 -11.51
N ASP A 435 5.17 1.15 -12.53
CA ASP A 435 5.72 0.90 -13.88
C ASP A 435 7.11 1.57 -14.07
N GLN A 436 7.86 1.76 -12.97
CA GLN A 436 9.33 1.65 -13.04
C GLN A 436 9.80 0.18 -12.94
N GLY A 437 8.91 -0.78 -13.16
CA GLY A 437 9.27 -2.08 -13.72
C GLY A 437 8.48 -2.24 -15.01
N ASP A 438 9.17 -2.25 -16.16
CA ASP A 438 8.78 -2.95 -17.41
C ASP A 438 9.37 -2.34 -18.71
N GLU A 439 10.36 -1.43 -18.64
CA GLU A 439 11.33 -1.33 -19.75
C GLU A 439 12.65 -2.02 -19.36
N ILE A 440 12.98 -3.10 -20.08
CA ILE A 440 14.33 -3.66 -20.12
C ILE A 440 15.30 -2.49 -20.36
N PRO A 441 16.37 -2.32 -19.55
CA PRO A 441 17.34 -1.25 -19.76
C PRO A 441 17.87 -1.32 -21.19
N LYS A 442 17.62 -0.28 -21.99
CA LYS A 442 18.07 -0.23 -23.38
C LYS A 442 19.53 0.20 -23.43
N PHE A 443 20.44 -0.78 -23.44
CA PHE A 443 21.89 -0.60 -23.57
C PHE A 443 22.30 -0.22 -25.00
N THR A 444 22.06 1.04 -25.37
CA THR A 444 22.17 1.49 -26.77
C THR A 444 23.44 2.27 -27.07
N SER A 445 24.12 2.83 -26.06
CA SER A 445 25.31 3.63 -26.25
C SER A 445 26.56 2.78 -26.52
N ILE A 446 27.59 3.38 -27.11
CA ILE A 446 28.90 2.73 -27.32
C ILE A 446 29.52 2.32 -25.97
N ALA A 447 29.33 3.15 -24.93
CA ALA A 447 29.83 2.85 -23.60
C ALA A 447 29.10 1.68 -22.94
N ASP A 448 27.79 1.52 -23.16
CA ASP A 448 27.04 0.38 -22.64
C ASP A 448 27.49 -0.93 -23.30
N ARG A 449 27.71 -0.92 -24.62
CA ARG A 449 28.21 -2.09 -25.35
C ARG A 449 29.59 -2.52 -24.86
N ALA A 450 30.50 -1.56 -24.67
CA ALA A 450 31.83 -1.86 -24.13
C ALA A 450 31.77 -2.45 -22.70
N GLN A 451 30.88 -1.92 -21.85
CA GLN A 451 30.66 -2.47 -20.51
C GLN A 451 30.07 -3.89 -20.57
N ILE A 452 29.13 -4.16 -21.47
CA ILE A 452 28.54 -5.49 -21.66
C ILE A 452 29.59 -6.49 -22.16
N GLU A 453 30.40 -6.12 -23.15
CA GLU A 453 31.48 -6.99 -23.65
C GLU A 453 32.48 -7.36 -22.54
N LEU A 454 32.81 -6.43 -21.65
CA LEU A 454 33.65 -6.73 -20.47
C LEU A 454 32.98 -7.72 -19.51
N LEU A 455 31.67 -7.62 -19.29
CA LEU A 455 30.93 -8.60 -18.48
C LEU A 455 30.89 -9.98 -19.15
N GLN A 456 30.72 -10.03 -20.47
CA GLN A 456 30.73 -11.28 -21.22
C GLN A 456 32.11 -11.96 -21.15
N LEU A 457 33.20 -11.20 -21.32
CA LEU A 457 34.57 -11.71 -21.17
C LEU A 457 34.84 -12.23 -19.76
N LEU A 458 34.30 -11.59 -18.73
CA LEU A 458 34.39 -12.07 -17.36
C LEU A 458 33.57 -13.36 -17.12
N ALA A 459 32.46 -13.54 -17.84
CA ALA A 459 31.60 -14.71 -17.74
C ALA A 459 32.09 -15.92 -18.58
N LEU A 460 33.05 -15.74 -19.48
CA LEU A 460 33.61 -16.83 -20.30
C LEU A 460 34.26 -17.92 -19.44
N GLU A 461 34.13 -19.18 -19.85
CA GLU A 461 34.76 -20.33 -19.19
C GLU A 461 36.30 -20.33 -19.30
N GLU A 462 36.87 -19.55 -20.23
CA GLU A 462 38.32 -19.47 -20.44
C GLU A 462 39.03 -18.67 -19.34
N GLN A 463 39.78 -19.39 -18.50
CA GLN A 463 40.38 -18.84 -17.28
C GLN A 463 41.47 -17.78 -17.53
N SER A 464 42.26 -17.90 -18.60
CA SER A 464 43.29 -16.92 -18.97
C SER A 464 42.71 -15.56 -19.34
N THR A 465 41.62 -15.56 -20.11
CA THR A 465 40.92 -14.34 -20.54
C THR A 465 40.25 -13.67 -19.34
N ARG A 466 39.56 -14.44 -18.49
CA ARG A 466 38.93 -13.92 -17.27
C ARG A 466 39.96 -13.26 -16.34
N GLN A 467 41.06 -13.95 -16.05
CA GLN A 467 42.10 -13.43 -15.17
C GLN A 467 42.70 -12.12 -15.71
N TYR A 468 42.98 -12.07 -17.02
CA TYR A 468 43.47 -10.84 -17.65
C TYR A 468 42.48 -9.68 -17.51
N VAL A 469 41.18 -9.93 -17.70
CA VAL A 469 40.16 -8.87 -17.52
C VAL A 469 40.06 -8.46 -16.06
N GLN A 470 40.01 -9.41 -15.11
CA GLN A 470 39.94 -9.14 -13.67
C GLN A 470 41.10 -8.25 -13.18
N GLU A 471 42.31 -8.47 -13.69
CA GLU A 471 43.50 -7.70 -13.32
C GLU A 471 43.53 -6.29 -13.91
N ASN A 472 42.75 -6.02 -14.97
CA ASN A 472 42.80 -4.78 -15.75
C ASN A 472 41.52 -3.92 -15.67
N ILE A 473 40.46 -4.39 -15.01
CA ILE A 473 39.21 -3.63 -14.86
C ILE A 473 38.85 -3.39 -13.38
N SER A 474 38.04 -2.36 -13.12
CA SER A 474 37.50 -2.09 -11.80
C SER A 474 36.00 -1.85 -11.83
N LEU A 475 35.34 -2.04 -10.68
CA LEU A 475 33.91 -1.77 -10.51
C LEU A 475 33.48 -0.34 -10.85
N ALA A 476 34.42 0.61 -10.86
CA ALA A 476 34.15 2.00 -11.21
C ALA A 476 33.86 2.21 -12.70
N LEU A 477 34.22 1.26 -13.56
CA LEU A 477 33.96 1.31 -15.01
C LEU A 477 32.50 1.04 -15.37
N PHE A 478 31.73 0.46 -14.44
CA PHE A 478 30.33 0.12 -14.64
C PHE A 478 29.42 1.21 -14.09
N THR A 479 28.78 1.92 -15.00
CA THR A 479 28.03 3.16 -14.71
C THR A 479 26.56 2.90 -14.41
N THR A 480 25.99 1.86 -15.03
CA THR A 480 24.60 1.45 -14.81
C THR A 480 24.49 0.57 -13.55
N PRO A 481 23.50 0.78 -12.67
CA PRO A 481 23.32 -0.01 -11.45
C PRO A 481 23.30 -1.53 -11.70
N LEU A 482 22.61 -1.97 -12.77
CA LEU A 482 22.56 -3.38 -13.15
C LEU A 482 23.93 -3.93 -13.57
N LEU A 483 24.64 -3.24 -14.47
CA LEU A 483 25.97 -3.66 -14.94
C LEU A 483 26.98 -3.72 -13.79
N LYS A 484 26.91 -2.76 -12.87
CA LYS A 484 27.77 -2.72 -11.68
C LYS A 484 27.51 -3.90 -10.74
N LYS A 485 26.25 -4.33 -10.62
CA LYS A 485 25.84 -5.50 -9.83
C LYS A 485 26.32 -6.80 -10.46
N VAL A 486 26.22 -6.94 -11.80
CA VAL A 486 26.79 -8.09 -12.54
C VAL A 486 28.31 -8.14 -12.40
N ALA A 487 29.00 -7.00 -12.58
CA ALA A 487 30.44 -6.91 -12.40
C ALA A 487 30.87 -7.28 -10.98
N GLY A 488 30.12 -6.84 -9.97
CA GLY A 488 30.40 -7.14 -8.56
C GLY A 488 30.34 -8.64 -8.28
N PHE A 489 29.39 -9.33 -8.90
CA PHE A 489 29.29 -10.78 -8.82
C PHE A 489 30.45 -11.48 -9.55
N LEU A 490 30.77 -11.06 -10.78
CA LEU A 490 31.80 -11.69 -11.61
C LEU A 490 33.24 -11.46 -11.13
N LEU A 491 33.47 -10.39 -10.35
CA LEU A 491 34.77 -10.05 -9.76
C LEU A 491 34.97 -10.68 -8.37
N ASP A 492 33.93 -11.27 -7.77
CA ASP A 492 34.06 -11.96 -6.48
C ASP A 492 34.59 -13.39 -6.69
N GLU A 493 35.86 -13.62 -6.34
CA GLU A 493 36.54 -14.91 -6.46
C GLU A 493 35.87 -16.05 -5.65
N LYS A 494 34.94 -15.73 -4.75
CA LYS A 494 34.19 -16.73 -3.96
C LYS A 494 32.92 -17.22 -4.65
N LEU A 495 32.52 -16.63 -5.78
CA LEU A 495 31.28 -16.94 -6.48
C LEU A 495 31.56 -17.77 -7.75
N SER A 496 30.66 -18.71 -8.04
CA SER A 496 30.71 -19.50 -9.28
C SER A 496 30.36 -18.61 -10.48
N VAL A 497 31.13 -18.73 -11.56
CA VAL A 497 30.96 -17.93 -12.78
C VAL A 497 30.05 -18.62 -13.81
N GLU A 498 29.36 -19.69 -13.42
CA GLU A 498 28.33 -20.31 -14.27
C GLU A 498 27.18 -19.32 -14.53
N SER A 499 26.80 -19.14 -15.79
CA SER A 499 25.76 -18.18 -16.22
C SER A 499 24.40 -18.39 -15.52
N SER A 500 24.06 -19.63 -15.19
CA SER A 500 22.89 -19.98 -14.38
C SER A 500 22.97 -19.39 -12.97
N ALA A 501 24.11 -19.54 -12.29
CA ALA A 501 24.35 -19.00 -10.95
C ALA A 501 24.35 -17.46 -10.94
N ILE A 502 24.85 -16.84 -12.02
CA ILE A 502 24.81 -15.38 -12.17
C ILE A 502 23.38 -14.89 -12.32
N ILE A 503 22.55 -15.52 -13.17
CA ILE A 503 21.14 -15.13 -13.35
C ILE A 503 20.37 -15.30 -12.03
N GLU A 504 20.59 -16.38 -11.30
CA GLU A 504 19.91 -16.64 -10.02
C GLU A 504 20.26 -15.66 -8.90
N TYR A 505 21.40 -14.96 -8.99
CA TYR A 505 21.77 -13.90 -8.06
C TYR A 505 20.82 -12.69 -8.12
N PHE A 506 20.17 -12.47 -9.26
CA PHE A 506 19.25 -11.36 -9.46
C PHE A 506 17.82 -11.77 -9.07
N GLN A 507 17.25 -11.07 -8.09
CA GLN A 507 15.96 -11.43 -7.48
C GLN A 507 14.76 -10.90 -8.29
N ASP A 508 15.00 -9.85 -9.08
CA ASP A 508 14.00 -9.27 -9.94
C ASP A 508 13.94 -10.01 -11.28
N LYS A 509 12.72 -10.26 -11.79
CA LYS A 509 12.54 -11.00 -13.05
C LYS A 509 13.14 -10.23 -14.24
N HIS A 510 13.03 -8.91 -14.25
CA HIS A 510 13.55 -8.08 -15.33
C HIS A 510 15.06 -7.92 -15.26
N GLU A 511 15.64 -7.84 -14.06
CA GLU A 511 17.08 -7.97 -13.88
C GLU A 511 17.56 -9.32 -14.41
N ARG A 512 16.86 -10.43 -14.11
CA ARG A 512 17.21 -11.75 -14.66
C ARG A 512 17.12 -11.81 -16.18
N ASP A 513 16.04 -11.30 -16.77
CA ASP A 513 15.84 -11.27 -18.22
C ASP A 513 16.91 -10.37 -18.88
N SER A 514 17.26 -9.24 -18.26
CA SER A 514 18.29 -8.33 -18.74
C SER A 514 19.70 -8.90 -18.59
N VAL A 515 19.99 -9.59 -17.49
CA VAL A 515 21.28 -10.28 -17.25
C VAL A 515 21.43 -11.45 -18.19
N ALA A 516 20.36 -12.20 -18.47
CA ALA A 516 20.36 -13.21 -19.51
C ALA A 516 20.70 -12.60 -20.88
N GLN A 517 20.11 -11.45 -21.24
CA GLN A 517 20.43 -10.74 -22.49
C GLN A 517 21.86 -10.13 -22.52
N ILE A 518 22.44 -9.82 -21.37
CA ILE A 518 23.81 -9.30 -21.26
C ILE A 518 24.83 -10.44 -21.42
N LEU A 519 24.54 -11.61 -20.85
CA LEU A 519 25.49 -12.73 -20.77
C LEU A 519 25.36 -13.74 -21.92
N PHE A 520 24.24 -13.74 -22.65
CA PHE A 520 23.95 -14.59 -23.80
C PHE A 520 23.55 -13.74 -25.01
#